data_AF-A0A8H4X3Z2-F1
#
_entry.id   AF-A0A8H4X3Z2-F1
#
_cell.length_a   1.000
_cell.length_b   1.000
_cell.length_c   1.000
_cell.angle_alpha   90.00
_cell.angle_beta   90.00
_cell.angle_gamma   90.00
#
_symmetry.space_group_name_H-M   'P 1'
#
loop_
_entity.id
_entity.type
_entity.pdbx_description
1 polymer ?
#
loop_
_entity_poly.entity_id
_entity_poly.type
_entity_poly.pdbx_seq_one_letter_code
_entity_poly.pdbx_strand_id
1 'polypeptide(L)'
;MPRVSKVRTSPISGPRQREPAWRPRKLQIAKDRWEQLTRNQEPPRSFILFAKSSRNIALKPLTPETIPMTTPKEWKRLSFQEALELLRLPDEASTTQQSVQKFMSRQPAWTPGQELPWDAVGITPPKITRGAYGAVVYAQASLAATRVVEQEDDRVNENRRGIHSIHAVFTNPGLSDRPFILDVSEVHSSRSFSTRLVHARQSTQPSNNPSGPFPESDARAPLGSPCLTSIVTFKRPVPSSDEVQRIPPQQRFKEILSLRKPDEWDPCPQADVDALKAKFPNQGHGAFPILDMYKVDMGAFNADKTVPERRELIYYRLLKPLAREDANAHILCHAFEADRNSLFMLGNHLGYGHDLGIAASLSYSFYVHVNAEEAVMEDSEWWIQEVSWPRFSAGRGAMESLIWSPRGKHIATGYQDGIVLPMTTKPGREPKL
;
A
#
# COMPACT_ATOMS: atom_id res chain seq x y z
N MET A 1 -64.09 26.91 -8.71
CA MET A 1 -63.96 28.36 -8.41
C MET A 1 -64.22 28.57 -6.93
N PRO A 2 -63.75 29.66 -6.28
CA PRO A 2 -62.66 30.58 -6.63
C PRO A 2 -61.38 30.14 -5.82
N ARG A 3 -60.40 30.92 -5.34
CA ARG A 3 -59.93 32.31 -5.55
C ARG A 3 -58.39 32.33 -5.34
N VAL A 4 -57.68 33.39 -5.74
CA VAL A 4 -56.22 33.59 -5.50
C VAL A 4 -55.99 34.60 -4.38
N SER A 5 -54.96 34.41 -3.54
CA SER A 5 -54.39 35.43 -2.65
C SER A 5 -52.89 35.61 -2.91
N LYS A 6 -52.47 36.81 -3.31
CA LYS A 6 -51.06 37.21 -3.47
C LYS A 6 -50.48 37.70 -2.14
N VAL A 7 -49.20 37.42 -1.88
CA VAL A 7 -48.35 38.25 -1.03
C VAL A 7 -47.06 38.60 -1.81
N ARG A 8 -46.61 39.86 -1.68
CA ARG A 8 -45.43 40.40 -2.36
C ARG A 8 -44.14 40.00 -1.65
N THR A 9 -43.05 39.89 -2.41
CA THR A 9 -41.69 40.18 -1.92
C THR A 9 -41.04 41.24 -2.81
N SER A 10 -40.44 42.25 -2.19
CA SER A 10 -39.72 43.34 -2.85
C SER A 10 -38.22 43.01 -2.95
N PRO A 11 -37.48 43.53 -3.94
CA PRO A 11 -36.04 43.30 -4.03
C PRO A 11 -35.27 44.15 -3.01
N ILE A 12 -34.36 43.53 -2.25
CA ILE A 12 -33.40 44.23 -1.39
C ILE A 12 -32.02 44.20 -2.07
N SER A 13 -31.39 45.36 -2.12
CA SER A 13 -30.13 45.63 -2.82
C SER A 13 -28.90 45.02 -2.12
N GLY A 14 -28.08 44.26 -2.86
CA GLY A 14 -26.72 43.90 -2.45
C GLY A 14 -25.68 44.99 -2.77
N PRO A 15 -24.53 45.03 -2.06
CA PRO A 15 -23.52 46.06 -2.25
C PRO A 15 -22.68 45.86 -3.53
N ARG A 16 -22.28 46.97 -4.17
CA ARG A 16 -21.41 46.97 -5.36
C ARG A 16 -20.00 46.52 -4.99
N GLN A 17 -19.54 45.39 -5.56
CA GLN A 17 -18.11 45.08 -5.60
C GLN A 17 -17.40 46.02 -6.61
N ARG A 18 -16.18 46.46 -6.27
CA ARG A 18 -15.27 47.16 -7.19
C ARG A 18 -14.24 46.15 -7.71
N GLU A 19 -14.11 46.03 -9.03
CA GLU A 19 -13.02 45.27 -9.64
C GLU A 19 -11.69 46.04 -9.55
N PRO A 20 -10.56 45.39 -9.20
CA PRO A 20 -9.24 45.99 -9.28
C PRO A 20 -8.60 45.76 -10.66
N ALA A 21 -8.38 46.83 -11.42
CA ALA A 21 -7.71 46.78 -12.72
C ALA A 21 -6.21 46.39 -12.58
N TRP A 22 -5.82 45.28 -13.21
CA TRP A 22 -4.42 44.82 -13.27
C TRP A 22 -3.56 45.71 -14.18
N ARG A 23 -2.34 46.05 -13.75
CA ARG A 23 -1.36 46.84 -14.55
C ARG A 23 -0.15 45.98 -14.98
N PRO A 24 0.28 45.98 -16.25
CA PRO A 24 1.30 45.02 -16.75
C PRO A 24 2.75 45.23 -16.27
N ARG A 25 3.09 46.36 -15.62
CA ARG A 25 4.49 46.77 -15.40
C ARG A 25 5.28 45.98 -14.34
N LYS A 26 4.64 45.18 -13.48
CA LYS A 26 5.35 44.41 -12.44
C LYS A 26 5.96 43.09 -12.92
N LEU A 27 5.51 42.53 -14.04
CA LEU A 27 6.01 41.25 -14.55
C LEU A 27 7.40 41.40 -15.21
N GLN A 28 7.65 42.52 -15.90
CA GLN A 28 8.91 42.75 -16.62
C GLN A 28 10.11 42.90 -15.66
N ILE A 29 9.96 43.72 -14.62
CA ILE A 29 11.02 43.97 -13.62
C ILE A 29 11.44 42.68 -12.89
N ALA A 30 10.50 41.73 -12.70
CA ALA A 30 10.81 40.44 -12.10
C ALA A 30 11.59 39.52 -13.06
N LYS A 31 11.34 39.61 -14.36
CA LYS A 31 12.02 38.83 -15.40
C LYS A 31 13.45 39.32 -15.64
N ASP A 32 13.62 40.63 -15.80
CA ASP A 32 14.93 41.27 -16.03
C ASP A 32 15.89 41.04 -14.85
N ARG A 33 15.36 40.99 -13.61
CA ARG A 33 16.15 40.71 -12.39
C ARG A 33 16.54 39.23 -12.24
N TRP A 34 15.80 38.31 -12.87
CA TRP A 34 16.13 36.88 -12.88
C TRP A 34 17.24 36.58 -13.89
N GLU A 35 17.16 37.16 -15.10
CA GLU A 35 18.16 36.98 -16.17
C GLU A 35 19.53 37.59 -15.85
N GLN A 36 19.61 38.56 -14.92
CA GLN A 36 20.87 39.08 -14.38
C GLN A 36 21.51 38.15 -13.33
N LEU A 37 20.72 37.43 -12.53
CA LEU A 37 21.22 36.55 -11.47
C LEU A 37 21.80 35.23 -12.01
N THR A 38 21.31 34.77 -13.16
CA THR A 38 21.76 33.51 -13.80
C THR A 38 23.06 33.62 -14.59
N ARG A 39 23.67 34.82 -14.71
CA ARG A 39 24.78 35.05 -15.66
C ARG A 39 26.19 34.92 -15.05
N ASN A 40 26.33 34.89 -13.72
CA ASN A 40 27.63 34.95 -13.00
C ASN A 40 27.80 33.90 -11.87
N GLN A 41 27.41 32.64 -12.07
CA GLN A 41 27.80 31.54 -11.16
C GLN A 41 28.42 30.38 -11.94
N GLU A 42 29.75 30.27 -11.88
CA GLU A 42 30.44 29.01 -12.20
C GLU A 42 30.16 27.97 -11.07
N PRO A 43 29.88 26.70 -11.42
CA PRO A 43 29.69 25.65 -10.41
C PRO A 43 31.03 25.23 -9.77
N PRO A 44 31.03 24.78 -8.50
CA PRO A 44 32.24 24.35 -7.81
C PRO A 44 32.89 23.13 -8.51
N ARG A 45 34.23 23.14 -8.58
CA ARG A 45 35.04 22.24 -9.42
C ARG A 45 34.93 20.74 -9.13
N SER A 46 34.29 20.33 -8.02
CA SER A 46 33.97 18.92 -7.73
C SER A 46 32.88 18.33 -8.64
N PHE A 47 32.01 19.15 -9.26
CA PHE A 47 30.91 18.67 -10.10
C PHE A 47 31.29 18.34 -11.56
N ILE A 48 32.52 18.66 -11.99
CA ILE A 48 32.94 18.52 -13.40
C ILE A 48 33.30 17.05 -13.75
N LEU A 49 33.66 16.23 -12.77
CA LEU A 49 34.07 14.83 -13.00
C LEU A 49 32.92 13.92 -13.45
N PHE A 50 31.70 14.12 -12.94
CA PHE A 50 30.54 13.30 -13.33
C PHE A 50 29.98 13.68 -14.71
N ALA A 51 30.11 14.95 -15.12
CA ALA A 51 29.54 15.45 -16.39
C ALA A 51 30.49 15.36 -17.60
N LYS A 52 31.80 15.24 -17.39
CA LYS A 52 32.79 15.14 -18.50
C LYS A 52 33.12 13.71 -18.93
N SER A 53 32.73 12.68 -18.18
CA SER A 53 32.91 11.28 -18.59
C SER A 53 32.06 10.88 -19.80
N SER A 54 30.98 11.62 -20.10
CA SER A 54 29.96 11.25 -21.09
C SER A 54 30.04 11.98 -22.44
N ARG A 55 31.20 12.58 -22.79
CA ARG A 55 31.43 13.16 -24.13
C ARG A 55 32.80 12.73 -24.65
N ASN A 56 32.83 12.14 -25.84
CA ASN A 56 33.99 11.54 -26.52
C ASN A 56 34.54 10.23 -25.91
N ILE A 57 33.70 9.20 -25.88
CA ILE A 57 34.15 7.83 -26.14
C ILE A 57 33.44 7.39 -27.42
N ALA A 58 34.20 7.01 -28.45
CA ALA A 58 33.62 6.43 -29.65
C ALA A 58 32.95 5.10 -29.30
N LEU A 59 31.67 4.98 -29.62
CA LEU A 59 30.88 3.77 -29.39
C LEU A 59 31.46 2.60 -30.22
N LYS A 60 32.36 1.82 -29.63
CA LYS A 60 32.41 0.40 -29.94
C LYS A 60 31.05 -0.19 -29.51
N PRO A 61 30.43 -1.06 -30.32
CA PRO A 61 29.20 -1.73 -29.90
C PRO A 61 29.53 -2.60 -28.70
N LEU A 62 29.07 -2.17 -27.52
CA LEU A 62 28.97 -3.05 -26.37
C LEU A 62 27.93 -4.11 -26.74
N THR A 63 28.40 -5.34 -26.96
CA THR A 63 27.53 -6.51 -26.87
C THR A 63 26.79 -6.45 -25.54
N PRO A 64 25.47 -6.72 -25.49
CA PRO A 64 24.79 -6.82 -24.22
C PRO A 64 25.44 -7.95 -23.43
N GLU A 65 26.21 -7.62 -22.40
CA GLU A 65 26.57 -8.58 -21.36
C GLU A 65 25.27 -8.94 -20.66
N THR A 66 24.61 -9.96 -21.20
CA THR A 66 23.58 -10.71 -20.48
C THR A 66 24.22 -11.15 -19.18
N ILE A 67 23.83 -10.51 -18.07
CA ILE A 67 24.06 -11.04 -16.74
C ILE A 67 23.65 -12.51 -16.83
N PRO A 68 24.55 -13.47 -16.55
CA PRO A 68 24.21 -14.88 -16.71
C PRO A 68 22.94 -15.14 -15.90
N MET A 69 22.00 -15.91 -16.46
CA MET A 69 20.77 -16.27 -15.77
C MET A 69 21.13 -17.19 -14.59
N THR A 70 21.59 -16.58 -13.50
CA THR A 70 21.74 -17.21 -12.21
C THR A 70 20.34 -17.61 -11.77
N THR A 71 20.17 -18.90 -11.44
CA THR A 71 18.94 -19.39 -10.82
C THR A 71 18.59 -18.46 -9.66
N PRO A 72 17.39 -17.84 -9.64
CA PRO A 72 17.04 -16.89 -8.58
C PRO A 72 17.31 -17.52 -7.22
N LYS A 73 18.03 -16.79 -6.37
CA LYS A 73 18.36 -17.27 -5.02
C LYS A 73 17.05 -17.61 -4.32
N GLU A 74 16.93 -18.86 -3.86
CA GLU A 74 15.73 -19.28 -3.12
C GLU A 74 15.73 -18.60 -1.74
N TRP A 75 14.58 -18.04 -1.36
CA TRP A 75 14.38 -17.35 -0.08
C TRP A 75 13.36 -18.10 0.76
N LYS A 76 13.63 -18.22 2.06
CA LYS A 76 12.64 -18.75 3.02
C LYS A 76 11.47 -17.77 3.10
N ARG A 77 10.36 -18.09 2.45
CA ARG A 77 9.09 -17.36 2.56
C ARG A 77 8.25 -17.91 3.72
N LEU A 78 7.70 -17.00 4.53
CA LEU A 78 6.94 -17.33 5.74
C LEU A 78 5.43 -17.49 5.43
N SER A 79 4.76 -18.41 6.12
CA SER A 79 3.29 -18.50 6.13
C SER A 79 2.63 -17.28 6.78
N PHE A 80 1.29 -17.19 6.71
CA PHE A 80 0.53 -16.20 7.48
C PHE A 80 0.86 -16.24 8.98
N GLN A 81 0.82 -17.44 9.56
CA GLN A 81 1.00 -17.70 10.98
C GLN A 81 2.41 -17.36 11.45
N GLU A 82 3.43 -17.66 10.62
CA GLU A 82 4.81 -17.25 10.87
C GLU A 82 4.97 -15.72 10.71
N ALA A 83 4.60 -15.16 9.56
CA ALA A 83 4.90 -13.76 9.21
C ALA A 83 4.19 -12.71 10.07
N LEU A 84 2.96 -13.01 10.50
CA LEU A 84 2.15 -12.14 11.34
C LEU A 84 2.06 -12.65 12.79
N GLU A 85 3.01 -13.48 13.23
CA GLU A 85 3.12 -13.96 14.61
C GLU A 85 3.05 -12.77 15.60
N LEU A 86 2.03 -12.78 16.46
CA LEU A 86 1.82 -11.79 17.52
C LEU A 86 1.99 -12.43 18.89
N LEU A 87 2.86 -11.84 19.71
CA LEU A 87 2.95 -12.13 21.14
C LEU A 87 1.96 -11.23 21.89
N ARG A 88 1.06 -11.82 22.71
CA ARG A 88 0.24 -11.06 23.66
C ARG A 88 1.13 -10.60 24.82
N LEU A 89 1.16 -9.30 25.07
CA LEU A 89 1.84 -8.70 26.22
C LEU A 89 0.88 -8.60 27.42
N PRO A 90 1.40 -8.48 28.65
CA PRO A 90 0.58 -8.18 29.83
C PRO A 90 -0.21 -6.88 29.63
N ASP A 91 -1.46 -6.88 30.09
CA ASP A 91 -2.30 -5.68 30.07
C ASP A 91 -1.75 -4.66 31.09
N GLU A 92 -1.62 -3.40 30.68
CA GLU A 92 -1.29 -2.34 31.62
C GLU A 92 -2.50 -2.03 32.50
N ALA A 93 -2.28 -1.97 33.82
CA ALA A 93 -3.30 -1.63 34.80
C ALA A 93 -3.73 -0.16 34.63
N SER A 94 -4.71 0.07 33.75
CA SER A 94 -5.27 1.39 33.51
C SER A 94 -6.04 1.88 34.73
N THR A 95 -5.81 3.14 35.11
CA THR A 95 -6.64 3.87 36.08
C THR A 95 -7.93 4.41 35.46
N THR A 96 -8.14 4.25 34.15
CA THR A 96 -9.38 4.59 33.44
C THR A 96 -10.11 3.33 32.96
N GLN A 97 -11.45 3.42 32.83
CA GLN A 97 -12.37 2.28 32.65
C GLN A 97 -12.23 1.45 31.36
N GLN A 98 -11.28 1.76 30.47
CA GLN A 98 -11.01 0.96 29.27
C GLN A 98 -9.61 0.34 29.34
N SER A 99 -9.55 -0.99 29.36
CA SER A 99 -8.31 -1.76 29.28
C SER A 99 -7.74 -1.72 27.86
N VAL A 100 -6.50 -1.26 27.70
CA VAL A 100 -5.75 -1.36 26.44
C VAL A 100 -5.06 -2.71 26.39
N GLN A 101 -5.36 -3.48 25.35
CA GLN A 101 -4.80 -4.82 25.14
C GLN A 101 -3.59 -4.72 24.21
N LYS A 102 -2.42 -5.20 24.65
CA LYS A 102 -1.15 -4.97 23.92
C LYS A 102 -0.62 -6.23 23.25
N PHE A 103 -0.20 -6.10 22.01
CA PHE A 103 0.47 -7.17 21.25
C PHE A 103 1.81 -6.68 20.69
N MET A 104 2.71 -7.62 20.42
CA MET A 104 4.01 -7.36 19.81
C MET A 104 4.20 -8.25 18.57
N SER A 105 4.54 -7.67 17.43
CA SER A 105 4.93 -8.43 16.24
C SER A 105 6.25 -9.16 16.47
N ARG A 106 6.35 -10.40 16.01
CA ARG A 106 7.54 -11.23 16.26
C ARG A 106 8.52 -11.34 15.10
N GLN A 107 8.07 -11.16 13.86
CA GLN A 107 8.93 -11.22 12.67
C GLN A 107 9.28 -9.83 12.11
N PRO A 108 10.45 -9.68 11.46
CA PRO A 108 10.80 -8.50 10.67
C PRO A 108 9.77 -8.19 9.59
N ALA A 109 9.43 -6.92 9.42
CA ALA A 109 8.58 -6.48 8.33
C ALA A 109 9.36 -6.49 7.00
N TRP A 110 8.82 -7.18 6.00
CA TRP A 110 9.43 -7.31 4.68
C TRP A 110 9.58 -5.96 3.95
N THR A 111 10.68 -5.77 3.20
CA THR A 111 10.98 -4.50 2.50
C THR A 111 11.03 -4.70 0.98
N PRO A 112 10.27 -3.93 0.19
CA PRO A 112 10.26 -4.05 -1.26
C PRO A 112 11.65 -3.88 -1.91
N GLY A 113 12.05 -4.88 -2.69
CA GLY A 113 13.29 -4.87 -3.48
C GLY A 113 14.59 -5.05 -2.67
N GLN A 114 14.53 -5.32 -1.36
CA GLN A 114 15.72 -5.56 -0.53
C GLN A 114 16.46 -6.85 -0.94
N GLU A 115 15.75 -7.83 -1.49
CA GLU A 115 16.28 -9.16 -1.85
C GLU A 115 16.69 -9.28 -3.34
N LEU A 116 16.72 -8.18 -4.10
CA LEU A 116 17.27 -8.16 -5.45
C LEU A 116 18.81 -8.37 -5.38
N PRO A 117 19.45 -8.90 -6.44
CA PRO A 117 20.88 -9.24 -6.43
C PRO A 117 21.78 -7.98 -6.61
N TRP A 118 21.71 -7.07 -5.63
CA TRP A 118 22.43 -5.81 -5.58
C TRP A 118 23.95 -5.97 -5.61
N ASP A 119 24.48 -6.99 -4.91
CA ASP A 119 25.90 -7.30 -4.87
C ASP A 119 26.44 -7.71 -6.26
N ALA A 120 25.65 -8.46 -7.04
CA ALA A 120 26.02 -8.91 -8.38
C ALA A 120 26.17 -7.76 -9.40
N VAL A 121 25.66 -6.57 -9.07
CA VAL A 121 25.79 -5.35 -9.88
C VAL A 121 26.60 -4.24 -9.20
N GLY A 122 27.20 -4.52 -8.03
CA GLY A 122 28.07 -3.58 -7.31
C GLY A 122 27.40 -2.28 -6.84
N ILE A 123 26.08 -2.28 -6.62
CA ILE A 123 25.31 -1.08 -6.24
C ILE A 123 24.68 -1.29 -4.87
N THR A 124 24.94 -0.38 -3.93
CA THR A 124 24.22 -0.32 -2.64
C THR A 124 22.71 -0.17 -2.88
N PRO A 125 21.85 -1.00 -2.25
CA PRO A 125 20.40 -0.93 -2.44
C PRO A 125 19.85 0.50 -2.22
N PRO A 126 19.19 1.11 -3.22
CA PRO A 126 18.59 2.43 -3.08
C PRO A 126 17.36 2.38 -2.16
N LYS A 127 17.13 3.44 -1.38
CA LYS A 127 15.92 3.58 -0.55
C LYS A 127 14.73 4.05 -1.39
N ILE A 128 14.12 3.10 -2.11
CA ILE A 128 12.94 3.33 -2.96
C ILE A 128 11.71 3.66 -2.09
N THR A 129 11.57 2.95 -0.98
CA THR A 129 10.68 3.31 0.14
C THR A 129 11.47 3.90 1.29
N ARG A 130 10.77 4.55 2.23
CA ARG A 130 11.38 5.01 3.50
C ARG A 130 11.41 3.93 4.60
N GLY A 131 10.79 2.77 4.35
CA GLY A 131 10.58 1.73 5.35
C GLY A 131 9.98 0.46 4.73
N ALA A 132 9.64 -0.48 5.60
CA ALA A 132 9.03 -1.77 5.26
C ALA A 132 7.67 -1.62 4.56
N TYR A 133 7.18 -2.73 4.00
CA TYR A 133 5.90 -2.82 3.31
C TYR A 133 4.73 -2.54 4.27
N GLY A 134 3.91 -1.53 3.95
CA GLY A 134 2.84 -1.03 4.81
C GLY A 134 1.77 -2.07 5.15
N ALA A 135 1.50 -3.01 4.24
CA ALA A 135 0.53 -4.08 4.46
C ALA A 135 0.91 -4.99 5.65
N VAL A 136 2.19 -5.11 6.01
CA VAL A 136 2.62 -5.90 7.19
C VAL A 136 2.01 -5.33 8.46
N VAL A 137 2.24 -4.03 8.73
CA VAL A 137 1.71 -3.39 9.95
C VAL A 137 0.19 -3.21 9.88
N TYR A 138 -0.38 -3.03 8.68
CA TYR A 138 -1.82 -2.98 8.45
C TYR A 138 -2.51 -4.32 8.82
N ALA A 139 -1.96 -5.44 8.36
CA ALA A 139 -2.46 -6.78 8.67
C ALA A 139 -2.19 -7.16 10.14
N GLN A 140 -1.01 -6.85 10.70
CA GLN A 140 -0.70 -7.11 12.11
C GLN A 140 -1.61 -6.33 13.07
N ALA A 141 -1.84 -5.03 12.83
CA ALA A 141 -2.77 -4.23 13.62
C ALA A 141 -4.19 -4.81 13.58
N SER A 142 -4.64 -5.24 12.40
CA SER A 142 -5.97 -5.81 12.20
C SER A 142 -6.09 -7.22 12.80
N LEU A 143 -5.01 -8.01 12.79
CA LEU A 143 -4.92 -9.30 13.50
C LEU A 143 -4.97 -9.12 15.02
N ALA A 144 -4.31 -8.09 15.57
CA ALA A 144 -4.40 -7.78 17.00
C ALA A 144 -5.84 -7.44 17.42
N ALA A 145 -6.54 -6.60 16.64
CA ALA A 145 -7.96 -6.32 16.85
C ALA A 145 -8.83 -7.59 16.72
N THR A 146 -8.52 -8.46 15.75
CA THR A 146 -9.22 -9.73 15.52
C THR A 146 -9.12 -10.66 16.72
N ARG A 147 -7.90 -10.89 17.25
CA ARG A 147 -7.69 -11.76 18.41
C ARG A 147 -8.41 -11.25 19.67
N VAL A 148 -8.64 -9.95 19.82
CA VAL A 148 -9.48 -9.39 20.88
C VAL A 148 -10.95 -9.75 20.69
N VAL A 149 -11.48 -9.57 19.47
CA VAL A 149 -12.90 -9.84 19.15
C VAL A 149 -13.23 -11.34 19.21
N GLU A 150 -12.31 -12.21 18.77
CA GLU A 150 -12.47 -13.67 18.87
C GLU A 150 -12.52 -14.14 20.33
N GLN A 151 -11.67 -13.60 21.21
CA GLN A 151 -11.69 -13.90 22.64
C GLN A 151 -12.99 -13.49 23.33
N GLU A 152 -13.75 -12.54 22.78
CA GLU A 152 -15.08 -12.18 23.26
C GLU A 152 -16.16 -13.11 22.69
N ASP A 153 -16.07 -13.48 21.41
CA ASP A 153 -17.01 -14.40 20.77
C ASP A 153 -16.98 -15.79 21.37
N ASP A 154 -15.78 -16.32 21.62
CA ASP A 154 -15.58 -17.62 22.28
C ASP A 154 -16.15 -17.65 23.72
N ARG A 155 -16.34 -16.49 24.38
CA ARG A 155 -16.99 -16.40 25.71
C ARG A 155 -18.52 -16.43 25.65
N VAL A 156 -19.12 -15.97 24.54
CA VAL A 156 -20.59 -15.89 24.40
C VAL A 156 -21.17 -17.02 23.55
N ASN A 157 -20.33 -17.84 22.93
CA ASN A 157 -20.71 -19.00 22.11
C ASN A 157 -21.72 -18.64 20.99
N GLU A 158 -21.48 -17.50 20.32
CA GLU A 158 -22.24 -17.03 19.16
C GLU A 158 -21.39 -17.09 17.87
N ASN A 159 -22.03 -17.15 16.70
CA ASN A 159 -21.38 -17.16 15.38
C ASN A 159 -20.36 -16.01 15.25
N ARG A 160 -19.08 -16.34 15.03
CA ARG A 160 -17.96 -15.39 15.04
C ARG A 160 -18.19 -14.14 14.19
N ARG A 161 -17.81 -12.98 14.72
CA ARG A 161 -17.78 -11.71 14.00
C ARG A 161 -16.64 -11.72 12.98
N GLY A 162 -16.99 -11.56 11.71
CA GLY A 162 -16.03 -11.38 10.62
C GLY A 162 -15.57 -9.93 10.51
N ILE A 163 -14.33 -9.68 10.08
CA ILE A 163 -13.88 -8.34 9.69
C ILE A 163 -14.82 -7.81 8.58
N HIS A 164 -15.37 -6.62 8.80
CA HIS A 164 -16.21 -5.92 7.83
C HIS A 164 -15.46 -4.77 7.15
N SER A 165 -14.68 -3.98 7.90
CA SER A 165 -13.81 -2.96 7.32
C SER A 165 -12.54 -2.72 8.12
N ILE A 166 -11.51 -2.25 7.45
CA ILE A 166 -10.23 -1.83 8.04
C ILE A 166 -9.88 -0.46 7.47
N HIS A 167 -9.81 0.57 8.31
CA HIS A 167 -9.40 1.92 7.91
C HIS A 167 -8.11 2.29 8.62
N ALA A 168 -7.06 2.68 7.91
CA ALA A 168 -5.80 3.06 8.52
C ALA A 168 -5.17 4.32 7.91
N VAL A 169 -4.36 4.99 8.72
CA VAL A 169 -3.50 6.12 8.34
C VAL A 169 -2.06 5.75 8.70
N PHE A 170 -1.15 5.93 7.74
CA PHE A 170 0.28 5.72 7.90
C PHE A 170 0.94 7.06 8.23
N THR A 171 1.59 7.14 9.39
CA THR A 171 2.11 8.38 9.97
C THR A 171 3.64 8.42 10.01
N ASN A 172 4.30 7.29 10.24
CA ASN A 172 5.76 7.17 10.21
C ASN A 172 6.19 5.87 9.50
N PRO A 173 7.35 5.85 8.81
CA PRO A 173 7.84 4.64 8.16
C PRO A 173 8.05 3.51 9.17
N GLY A 174 7.57 2.31 8.84
CA GLY A 174 7.91 1.10 9.58
C GLY A 174 9.34 0.65 9.30
N LEU A 175 10.06 0.19 10.31
CA LEU A 175 11.43 -0.31 10.21
C LEU A 175 11.47 -1.81 10.46
N SER A 176 12.23 -2.54 9.64
CA SER A 176 12.31 -4.01 9.69
C SER A 176 13.19 -4.57 10.81
N ASP A 177 13.98 -3.72 11.47
CA ASP A 177 15.00 -4.10 12.46
C ASP A 177 14.46 -4.17 13.90
N ARG A 178 13.15 -4.01 14.10
CA ARG A 178 12.48 -3.90 15.41
C ARG A 178 10.99 -4.25 15.34
N PRO A 179 10.36 -4.66 16.45
CA PRO A 179 8.94 -4.99 16.46
C PRO A 179 8.03 -3.76 16.35
N PHE A 180 6.81 -4.00 15.85
CA PHE A 180 5.64 -3.18 16.15
C PHE A 180 5.01 -3.60 17.48
N ILE A 181 4.71 -2.61 18.31
CA ILE A 181 3.86 -2.74 19.50
C ILE A 181 2.49 -2.17 19.15
N LEU A 182 1.46 -2.97 19.36
CA LEU A 182 0.09 -2.78 18.90
C LEU A 182 -0.82 -2.61 20.11
N ASP A 183 -1.22 -1.37 20.38
CA ASP A 183 -2.17 -1.04 21.45
C ASP A 183 -3.59 -1.10 20.89
N VAL A 184 -4.40 -2.07 21.34
CA VAL A 184 -5.80 -2.25 20.93
C VAL A 184 -6.74 -1.73 22.01
N SER A 185 -7.67 -0.85 21.63
CA SER A 185 -8.73 -0.31 22.49
C SER A 185 -10.11 -0.53 21.89
N GLU A 186 -11.12 -0.66 22.75
CA GLU A 186 -12.52 -0.71 22.31
C GLU A 186 -13.04 0.70 22.00
N VAL A 187 -13.57 0.87 20.79
CA VAL A 187 -14.39 2.03 20.43
C VAL A 187 -15.87 1.73 20.70
N HIS A 188 -16.31 0.52 20.36
CA HIS A 188 -17.69 0.07 20.56
C HIS A 188 -17.79 -1.46 20.50
N SER A 189 -18.73 -2.04 21.26
CA SER A 189 -19.21 -3.40 21.04
C SER A 189 -20.72 -3.51 21.22
N SER A 190 -21.33 -4.33 20.37
CA SER A 190 -22.72 -4.76 20.42
C SER A 190 -22.80 -6.24 20.03
N ARG A 191 -23.99 -6.85 20.16
CA ARG A 191 -24.22 -8.24 19.79
C ARG A 191 -23.85 -8.57 18.33
N SER A 192 -24.07 -7.65 17.40
CA SER A 192 -23.90 -7.90 15.96
C SER A 192 -22.72 -7.17 15.32
N PHE A 193 -22.13 -6.18 16.01
CA PHE A 193 -21.12 -5.28 15.45
C PHE A 193 -20.16 -4.75 16.52
N SER A 194 -18.86 -4.71 16.21
CA SER A 194 -17.83 -4.16 17.10
C SER A 194 -16.79 -3.36 16.33
N THR A 195 -16.19 -2.40 17.03
CA THR A 195 -15.15 -1.50 16.51
C THR A 195 -13.96 -1.46 17.46
N ARG A 196 -12.76 -1.67 16.92
CA ARG A 196 -11.48 -1.58 17.64
C ARG A 196 -10.63 -0.48 17.04
N LEU A 197 -9.96 0.29 17.89
CA LEU A 197 -8.93 1.25 17.52
C LEU A 197 -7.57 0.64 17.86
N VAL A 198 -6.63 0.69 16.92
CA VAL A 198 -5.29 0.14 17.06
C VAL A 198 -4.25 1.19 16.76
N HIS A 199 -3.32 1.41 17.69
CA HIS A 199 -2.13 2.22 17.47
C HIS A 199 -0.90 1.31 17.37
N ALA A 200 -0.26 1.29 16.20
CA ALA A 200 1.01 0.61 15.99
C ALA A 200 2.17 1.60 16.18
N ARG A 201 3.05 1.31 17.13
CA ARG A 201 4.30 2.06 17.40
C ARG A 201 5.50 1.13 17.25
N GLN A 202 6.70 1.68 17.16
CA GLN A 202 7.94 0.91 17.24
C GLN A 202 8.88 1.50 18.28
N SER A 203 9.80 0.69 18.77
CA SER A 203 10.94 1.16 19.56
C SER A 203 11.74 2.22 18.80
N THR A 204 12.24 3.23 19.51
CA THR A 204 13.22 4.19 19.00
C THR A 204 14.58 3.54 18.70
N GLN A 205 14.85 2.37 19.25
CA GLN A 205 16.09 1.59 19.07
C GLN A 205 15.84 0.30 18.27
N PRO A 206 16.83 -0.21 17.50
CA PRO A 206 16.75 -1.54 16.88
C PRO A 206 16.58 -2.65 17.93
N SER A 207 16.10 -3.82 17.50
CA SER A 207 16.18 -5.05 18.28
C SER A 207 17.64 -5.50 18.44
N ASN A 208 17.94 -6.19 19.55
CA ASN A 208 19.18 -6.96 19.68
C ASN A 208 19.23 -8.20 18.76
N ASN A 209 18.10 -8.60 18.18
CA ASN A 209 18.00 -9.60 17.11
C ASN A 209 17.24 -9.03 15.90
N PRO A 210 17.87 -8.15 15.08
CA PRO A 210 17.18 -7.43 14.01
C PRO A 210 16.73 -8.33 12.84
N SER A 211 17.22 -9.57 12.76
CA SER A 211 16.76 -10.58 11.79
C SER A 211 15.59 -11.43 12.29
N GLY A 212 15.16 -11.24 13.54
CA GLY A 212 14.06 -11.94 14.16
C GLY A 212 14.32 -13.42 14.54
N PRO A 213 13.38 -14.05 15.26
CA PRO A 213 12.21 -13.44 15.89
C PRO A 213 12.61 -12.47 17.01
N PHE A 214 11.87 -11.37 17.16
CA PHE A 214 12.18 -10.31 18.13
C PHE A 214 11.91 -10.77 19.58
N PRO A 215 12.88 -10.70 20.50
CA PRO A 215 12.69 -11.13 21.89
C PRO A 215 11.73 -10.20 22.64
N GLU A 216 10.92 -10.75 23.56
CA GLU A 216 9.93 -10.00 24.36
C GLU A 216 10.53 -8.78 25.11
N SER A 217 11.83 -8.81 25.43
CA SER A 217 12.57 -7.67 25.98
C SER A 217 12.41 -6.38 25.15
N ASP A 218 12.25 -6.48 23.83
CA ASP A 218 12.12 -5.33 22.94
C ASP A 218 10.83 -4.54 23.19
N ALA A 219 9.78 -5.17 23.75
CA ALA A 219 8.55 -4.49 24.13
C ALA A 219 8.74 -3.47 25.27
N ARG A 220 9.87 -3.54 26.01
CA ARG A 220 10.21 -2.63 27.11
C ARG A 220 10.98 -1.40 26.66
N ALA A 221 11.39 -1.33 25.38
CA ALA A 221 12.18 -0.22 24.87
C ALA A 221 11.31 1.04 24.63
N PRO A 222 11.88 2.26 24.74
CA PRO A 222 11.11 3.49 24.56
C PRO A 222 10.49 3.60 23.16
N LEU A 223 9.16 3.69 23.11
CA LEU A 223 8.39 3.77 21.87
C LEU A 223 8.40 5.18 21.26
N GLY A 224 8.50 5.25 19.93
CA GLY A 224 8.30 6.47 19.17
C GLY A 224 6.82 6.79 18.93
N SER A 225 6.59 7.85 18.17
CA SER A 225 5.26 8.20 17.63
C SER A 225 4.66 7.04 16.82
N PRO A 226 3.32 6.92 16.71
CA PRO A 226 2.69 5.89 15.89
C PRO A 226 3.22 5.84 14.45
N CYS A 227 3.44 4.63 13.96
CA CYS A 227 3.71 4.33 12.54
C CYS A 227 2.40 4.20 11.76
N LEU A 228 1.38 3.62 12.41
CA LEU A 228 0.05 3.44 11.85
C LEU A 228 -1.01 3.58 12.96
N THR A 229 -2.14 4.18 12.63
CA THR A 229 -3.37 4.13 13.43
C THR A 229 -4.49 3.55 12.58
N SER A 230 -5.22 2.57 13.10
CA SER A 230 -6.26 1.83 12.39
C SER A 230 -7.57 1.71 13.18
N ILE A 231 -8.69 1.81 12.51
CA ILE A 231 -10.03 1.46 13.01
C ILE A 231 -10.49 0.22 12.25
N VAL A 232 -10.75 -0.86 12.99
CA VAL A 232 -11.18 -2.15 12.46
C VAL A 232 -12.60 -2.41 12.93
N THR A 233 -13.49 -2.71 11.99
CA THR A 233 -14.89 -3.05 12.28
C THR A 233 -15.16 -4.52 11.99
N PHE A 234 -16.02 -5.12 12.80
CA PHE A 234 -16.38 -6.52 12.73
C PHE A 234 -17.90 -6.67 12.80
N LYS A 235 -18.46 -7.64 12.07
CA LYS A 235 -19.90 -7.87 11.97
C LYS A 235 -20.20 -9.37 11.99
N ARG A 236 -21.26 -9.80 12.68
CA ARG A 236 -21.77 -11.19 12.56
C ARG A 236 -22.34 -11.44 11.16
N PRO A 237 -22.26 -12.68 10.64
CA PRO A 237 -22.82 -13.01 9.33
C PRO A 237 -24.32 -12.79 9.28
N VAL A 238 -24.83 -12.45 8.09
CA VAL A 238 -26.27 -12.27 7.82
C VAL A 238 -26.64 -12.94 6.49
N PRO A 239 -27.83 -13.55 6.36
CA PRO A 239 -28.34 -13.99 5.07
C PRO A 239 -28.52 -12.79 4.13
N SER A 240 -28.13 -12.92 2.86
CA SER A 240 -28.49 -11.96 1.82
C SER A 240 -29.73 -12.42 1.05
N SER A 241 -30.61 -11.48 0.71
CA SER A 241 -31.74 -11.68 -0.22
C SER A 241 -31.38 -11.26 -1.65
N ASP A 242 -30.52 -10.25 -1.78
CA ASP A 242 -30.16 -9.62 -3.04
C ASP A 242 -28.63 -9.53 -3.14
N GLU A 243 -28.06 -9.93 -4.28
CA GLU A 243 -26.63 -9.75 -4.56
C GLU A 243 -26.45 -9.07 -5.91
N VAL A 244 -25.74 -7.92 -5.92
CA VAL A 244 -25.47 -7.14 -7.13
C VAL A 244 -24.00 -6.76 -7.14
N GLN A 245 -23.33 -7.08 -8.25
CA GLN A 245 -21.94 -6.74 -8.52
C GLN A 245 -21.74 -6.45 -10.01
N ARG A 246 -20.61 -5.84 -10.37
CA ARG A 246 -20.21 -5.68 -11.77
C ARG A 246 -19.80 -7.03 -12.38
N ILE A 247 -19.74 -7.06 -13.72
CA ILE A 247 -19.15 -8.18 -14.47
C ILE A 247 -17.71 -8.42 -13.97
N PRO A 248 -17.32 -9.67 -13.65
CA PRO A 248 -16.00 -9.97 -13.06
C PRO A 248 -14.84 -9.91 -14.07
N PRO A 249 -13.58 -9.74 -13.61
CA PRO A 249 -12.40 -9.68 -14.47
C PRO A 249 -12.21 -10.95 -15.31
N GLN A 250 -12.55 -12.13 -14.77
CA GLN A 250 -12.54 -13.41 -15.50
C GLN A 250 -13.39 -13.38 -16.79
N GLN A 251 -14.43 -12.54 -16.85
CA GLN A 251 -15.25 -12.34 -18.05
C GLN A 251 -14.77 -11.13 -18.86
N ARG A 252 -14.51 -9.98 -18.21
CA ARG A 252 -14.04 -8.73 -18.87
C ARG A 252 -12.73 -8.90 -19.63
N PHE A 253 -11.82 -9.68 -19.09
CA PHE A 253 -10.45 -9.86 -19.59
C PHE A 253 -10.17 -11.30 -20.02
N LYS A 254 -11.22 -12.08 -20.31
CA LYS A 254 -11.14 -13.51 -20.61
C LYS A 254 -10.05 -13.85 -21.63
N GLU A 255 -9.96 -13.07 -22.71
CA GLU A 255 -8.98 -13.27 -23.78
C GLU A 255 -7.54 -13.21 -23.23
N ILE A 256 -7.20 -12.13 -22.51
CA ILE A 256 -5.89 -11.93 -21.87
C ILE A 256 -5.62 -13.02 -20.82
N LEU A 257 -6.57 -13.24 -19.92
CA LEU A 257 -6.44 -14.21 -18.83
C LEU A 257 -6.34 -15.67 -19.30
N SER A 258 -6.76 -15.96 -20.53
CA SER A 258 -6.64 -17.29 -21.16
C SER A 258 -5.31 -17.53 -21.89
N LEU A 259 -4.44 -16.52 -22.03
CA LEU A 259 -3.16 -16.65 -22.73
C LEU A 259 -2.16 -17.57 -22.02
N ARG A 260 -2.22 -17.64 -20.68
CA ARG A 260 -1.37 -18.46 -19.82
C ARG A 260 -2.11 -18.86 -18.56
N LYS A 261 -1.76 -20.00 -17.95
CA LYS A 261 -2.23 -20.34 -16.60
C LYS A 261 -1.70 -19.33 -15.56
N PRO A 262 -2.36 -19.16 -14.40
CA PRO A 262 -1.93 -18.22 -13.36
C PRO A 262 -0.43 -18.30 -13.00
N ASP A 263 0.11 -19.51 -12.86
CA ASP A 263 1.51 -19.80 -12.50
C ASP A 263 2.50 -19.82 -13.70
N GLU A 264 2.01 -19.60 -14.93
CA GLU A 264 2.81 -19.43 -16.15
C GLU A 264 3.02 -17.94 -16.52
N TRP A 265 2.39 -17.02 -15.77
CA TRP A 265 2.69 -15.59 -15.82
C TRP A 265 4.01 -15.26 -15.11
N ASP A 266 4.46 -14.01 -15.19
CA ASP A 266 5.67 -13.60 -14.49
C ASP A 266 5.38 -13.43 -12.98
N PRO A 267 6.25 -13.92 -12.08
CA PRO A 267 6.13 -13.71 -10.64
C PRO A 267 5.98 -12.22 -10.30
N CYS A 268 4.99 -11.85 -9.47
CA CYS A 268 4.78 -10.47 -9.03
C CYS A 268 6.07 -9.90 -8.39
N PRO A 269 6.68 -8.84 -8.97
CA PRO A 269 8.06 -8.44 -8.69
C PRO A 269 8.21 -7.79 -7.33
N GLN A 270 9.36 -7.99 -6.67
CA GLN A 270 9.66 -7.45 -5.32
C GLN A 270 9.39 -5.93 -5.20
N ALA A 271 9.65 -5.16 -6.25
CA ALA A 271 9.14 -3.81 -6.38
C ALA A 271 8.87 -3.53 -7.87
N ASP A 272 7.60 -3.27 -8.22
CA ASP A 272 7.18 -3.04 -9.61
C ASP A 272 7.56 -1.62 -10.07
N VAL A 273 8.85 -1.40 -10.29
CA VAL A 273 9.43 -0.16 -10.80
C VAL A 273 10.17 -0.49 -12.09
N ASP A 274 9.89 0.19 -13.20
CA ASP A 274 10.42 -0.18 -14.53
C ASP A 274 11.95 -0.25 -14.57
N ALA A 275 12.67 0.68 -13.94
CA ALA A 275 14.13 0.62 -13.82
C ALA A 275 14.64 -0.61 -13.04
N LEU A 276 13.88 -1.10 -12.05
CA LEU A 276 14.26 -2.33 -11.34
C LEU A 276 13.99 -3.57 -12.18
N LYS A 277 12.80 -3.67 -12.80
CA LYS A 277 12.44 -4.81 -13.66
C LYS A 277 13.41 -4.93 -14.85
N ALA A 278 13.81 -3.81 -15.45
CA ALA A 278 14.79 -3.78 -16.52
C ALA A 278 16.20 -4.20 -16.06
N LYS A 279 16.58 -3.87 -14.82
CA LYS A 279 17.91 -4.21 -14.25
C LYS A 279 17.98 -5.63 -13.68
N PHE A 280 16.85 -6.13 -13.21
CA PHE A 280 16.70 -7.39 -12.48
C PHE A 280 15.44 -8.13 -12.99
N PRO A 281 15.45 -8.60 -14.26
CA PRO A 281 14.29 -9.29 -14.82
C PRO A 281 13.99 -10.56 -14.02
N ASN A 282 12.69 -10.74 -13.73
CA ASN A 282 12.06 -11.96 -13.22
C ASN A 282 12.77 -12.66 -12.05
N GLN A 283 13.31 -11.87 -11.09
CA GLN A 283 13.95 -12.36 -9.85
C GLN A 283 12.99 -12.98 -8.80
N GLY A 284 11.77 -13.35 -9.20
CA GLY A 284 10.77 -13.92 -8.31
C GLY A 284 10.29 -12.97 -7.20
N HIS A 285 9.71 -13.56 -6.15
CA HIS A 285 9.11 -12.84 -5.03
C HIS A 285 10.10 -12.37 -3.96
N GLY A 286 11.37 -12.78 -4.02
CA GLY A 286 12.25 -12.68 -2.86
C GLY A 286 11.68 -13.45 -1.67
N ALA A 287 11.80 -12.89 -0.47
CA ALA A 287 11.27 -13.42 0.77
C ALA A 287 9.79 -13.01 1.04
N PHE A 288 9.06 -12.48 0.05
CA PHE A 288 7.68 -12.02 0.25
C PHE A 288 6.80 -13.13 0.87
N PRO A 289 6.19 -12.87 2.04
CA PRO A 289 5.50 -13.89 2.82
C PRO A 289 4.02 -14.01 2.44
N ILE A 290 3.33 -14.97 3.09
CA ILE A 290 1.87 -15.18 3.10
C ILE A 290 1.29 -15.69 1.77
N LEU A 291 1.63 -15.05 0.65
CA LEU A 291 0.97 -15.24 -0.63
C LEU A 291 1.95 -15.62 -1.74
N ASP A 292 1.44 -16.40 -2.68
CA ASP A 292 2.04 -16.70 -3.98
C ASP A 292 1.27 -15.90 -5.03
N MET A 293 1.95 -15.06 -5.84
CA MET A 293 1.27 -14.06 -6.67
C MET A 293 1.91 -13.90 -8.06
N TYR A 294 1.12 -13.90 -9.12
CA TYR A 294 1.62 -13.82 -10.49
C TYR A 294 0.94 -12.68 -11.24
N LYS A 295 1.73 -11.86 -11.92
CA LYS A 295 1.24 -10.63 -12.54
C LYS A 295 0.92 -10.87 -14.02
N VAL A 296 -0.31 -10.56 -14.40
CA VAL A 296 -0.78 -10.64 -15.79
C VAL A 296 -0.19 -9.47 -16.58
N ASP A 297 0.30 -9.73 -17.79
CA ASP A 297 0.73 -8.65 -18.70
C ASP A 297 -0.49 -7.93 -19.28
N MET A 298 -0.81 -6.78 -18.70
CA MET A 298 -1.86 -5.88 -19.17
C MET A 298 -1.33 -4.80 -20.13
N GLY A 299 -0.06 -4.87 -20.55
CA GLY A 299 0.61 -3.82 -21.34
C GLY A 299 -0.10 -3.50 -22.66
N ALA A 300 -0.49 -4.53 -23.43
CA ALA A 300 -1.24 -4.35 -24.67
C ALA A 300 -2.64 -3.74 -24.43
N PHE A 301 -3.31 -4.10 -23.33
CA PHE A 301 -4.58 -3.50 -22.94
C PHE A 301 -4.43 -2.04 -22.48
N ASN A 302 -3.32 -1.70 -21.82
CA ASN A 302 -3.08 -0.39 -21.21
C ASN A 302 -2.49 0.66 -22.17
N ALA A 303 -1.99 0.25 -23.33
CA ALA A 303 -1.18 1.06 -24.24
C ALA A 303 -1.89 2.34 -24.76
N ASP A 304 -3.18 2.25 -25.08
CA ASP A 304 -4.01 3.33 -25.63
C ASP A 304 -4.80 4.11 -24.55
N LYS A 305 -4.74 3.67 -23.28
CA LYS A 305 -5.60 4.15 -22.20
C LYS A 305 -4.98 5.24 -21.35
N THR A 306 -5.82 6.17 -20.90
CA THR A 306 -5.45 7.13 -19.85
C THR A 306 -5.26 6.41 -18.52
N VAL A 307 -4.46 6.98 -17.60
CA VAL A 307 -4.12 6.32 -16.32
C VAL A 307 -5.34 5.81 -15.52
N PRO A 308 -6.48 6.53 -15.41
CA PRO A 308 -7.69 6.02 -14.76
C PRO A 308 -8.35 4.80 -15.43
N GLU A 309 -8.16 4.64 -16.74
CA GLU A 309 -8.74 3.55 -17.54
C GLU A 309 -7.83 2.32 -17.59
N ARG A 310 -6.54 2.47 -17.27
CA ARG A 310 -5.59 1.36 -17.16
C ARG A 310 -5.96 0.40 -16.04
N ARG A 311 -5.58 -0.87 -16.21
CA ARG A 311 -5.82 -1.95 -15.26
C ARG A 311 -4.59 -2.83 -15.13
N GLU A 312 -4.28 -3.20 -13.90
CA GLU A 312 -3.28 -4.22 -13.61
C GLU A 312 -4.01 -5.38 -12.90
N LEU A 313 -3.69 -6.61 -13.26
CA LEU A 313 -4.29 -7.81 -12.68
C LEU A 313 -3.20 -8.68 -12.06
N ILE A 314 -3.41 -9.09 -10.81
CA ILE A 314 -2.53 -10.03 -10.11
C ILE A 314 -3.35 -11.24 -9.69
N TYR A 315 -2.93 -12.41 -10.16
CA TYR A 315 -3.38 -13.69 -9.63
C TYR A 315 -2.69 -13.95 -8.30
N TYR A 316 -3.40 -14.44 -7.29
CA TYR A 316 -2.78 -14.79 -6.02
C TYR A 316 -3.49 -15.94 -5.29
N ARG A 317 -2.78 -16.57 -4.36
CA ARG A 317 -3.27 -17.62 -3.45
C ARG A 317 -2.43 -17.69 -2.18
N LEU A 318 -2.86 -18.48 -1.20
CA LEU A 318 -2.04 -18.81 -0.03
C LEU A 318 -0.71 -19.49 -0.43
N LEU A 319 0.38 -19.06 0.20
CA LEU A 319 1.70 -19.70 0.07
C LEU A 319 1.79 -21.03 0.84
N LYS A 320 1.15 -21.11 2.02
CA LYS A 320 1.01 -22.32 2.83
C LYS A 320 -0.43 -22.38 3.36
N PRO A 321 -0.98 -23.58 3.64
CA PRO A 321 -2.34 -23.73 4.13
C PRO A 321 -2.64 -22.92 5.40
N LEU A 322 -3.88 -22.43 5.48
CA LEU A 322 -4.42 -21.65 6.59
C LEU A 322 -5.75 -22.28 7.02
N ALA A 323 -5.97 -22.41 8.32
CA ALA A 323 -7.17 -23.04 8.86
C ALA A 323 -8.45 -22.36 8.31
N ARG A 324 -9.41 -23.16 7.83
CA ARG A 324 -10.68 -22.67 7.27
C ARG A 324 -11.48 -21.86 8.29
N GLU A 325 -11.36 -22.25 9.55
CA GLU A 325 -12.10 -21.74 10.70
C GLU A 325 -11.59 -20.36 11.17
N ASP A 326 -10.40 -19.94 10.71
CA ASP A 326 -9.85 -18.59 10.91
C ASP A 326 -10.16 -17.71 9.69
N ALA A 327 -11.45 -17.55 9.39
CA ALA A 327 -11.91 -16.75 8.25
C ALA A 327 -11.43 -15.29 8.29
N ASN A 328 -11.15 -14.75 9.49
CA ASN A 328 -10.55 -13.44 9.65
C ASN A 328 -9.09 -13.42 9.16
N ALA A 329 -8.28 -14.46 9.42
CA ALA A 329 -6.95 -14.57 8.85
C ALA A 329 -6.99 -14.61 7.30
N HIS A 330 -7.96 -15.30 6.69
CA HIS A 330 -8.13 -15.28 5.22
C HIS A 330 -8.50 -13.88 4.69
N ILE A 331 -9.39 -13.14 5.38
CA ILE A 331 -9.65 -11.72 5.08
C ILE A 331 -8.37 -10.89 5.16
N LEU A 332 -7.51 -11.16 6.15
CA LEU A 332 -6.23 -10.45 6.30
C LEU A 332 -5.22 -10.85 5.21
N CYS A 333 -5.26 -12.06 4.66
CA CYS A 333 -4.54 -12.42 3.44
C CYS A 333 -5.02 -11.58 2.24
N HIS A 334 -6.33 -11.41 2.04
CA HIS A 334 -6.84 -10.53 0.98
C HIS A 334 -6.44 -9.06 1.19
N ALA A 335 -6.51 -8.58 2.43
CA ALA A 335 -6.10 -7.22 2.79
C ALA A 335 -4.59 -6.97 2.61
N PHE A 336 -3.77 -8.02 2.82
CA PHE A 336 -2.33 -7.98 2.58
C PHE A 336 -1.99 -7.90 1.09
N GLU A 337 -2.72 -8.60 0.23
CA GLU A 337 -2.58 -8.47 -1.22
C GLU A 337 -3.08 -7.11 -1.75
N ALA A 338 -4.13 -6.56 -1.14
CA ALA A 338 -4.83 -5.41 -1.72
C ALA A 338 -3.96 -4.14 -1.88
N ASP A 339 -2.80 -4.05 -1.20
CA ASP A 339 -1.79 -2.98 -1.34
C ASP A 339 -0.56 -3.42 -2.18
N ARG A 340 -0.59 -4.56 -2.88
CA ARG A 340 0.59 -5.12 -3.53
C ARG A 340 1.06 -4.26 -4.70
N ASN A 341 2.28 -3.72 -4.60
CA ASN A 341 2.95 -2.84 -5.56
C ASN A 341 2.25 -1.51 -5.91
N SER A 342 0.94 -1.36 -5.67
CA SER A 342 0.12 -0.14 -5.60
C SER A 342 0.73 1.13 -6.22
N LEU A 343 1.48 1.90 -5.43
CA LEU A 343 2.02 3.21 -5.80
C LEU A 343 3.23 3.14 -6.75
N PHE A 344 3.93 2.01 -6.82
CA PHE A 344 5.00 1.79 -7.80
C PHE A 344 4.43 1.60 -9.21
N MET A 345 3.35 0.81 -9.35
CA MET A 345 2.65 0.63 -10.62
C MET A 345 2.06 1.95 -11.13
N LEU A 346 1.51 2.78 -10.22
CA LEU A 346 1.14 4.16 -10.56
C LEU A 346 2.35 4.99 -11.04
N GLY A 347 3.49 4.88 -10.37
CA GLY A 347 4.75 5.51 -10.79
C GLY A 347 5.11 5.16 -12.23
N ASN A 348 5.07 3.88 -12.61
CA ASN A 348 5.29 3.43 -13.98
C ASN A 348 4.26 4.05 -14.95
N HIS A 349 2.97 4.00 -14.61
CA HIS A 349 1.90 4.57 -15.46
C HIS A 349 1.97 6.08 -15.66
N LEU A 350 2.52 6.83 -14.70
CA LEU A 350 2.80 8.27 -14.78
C LEU A 350 4.10 8.59 -15.56
N GLY A 351 4.84 7.59 -16.01
CA GLY A 351 6.13 7.76 -16.69
C GLY A 351 7.31 7.95 -15.73
N TYR A 352 7.14 7.72 -14.43
CA TYR A 352 8.19 7.83 -13.42
C TYR A 352 8.96 6.52 -13.20
N GLY A 353 8.65 5.43 -13.92
CA GLY A 353 9.27 4.12 -13.70
C GLY A 353 10.81 4.08 -13.77
N HIS A 354 11.43 5.07 -14.44
CA HIS A 354 12.88 5.26 -14.49
C HIS A 354 13.42 6.46 -13.68
N ASP A 355 12.54 7.28 -13.09
CA ASP A 355 12.90 8.47 -12.28
C ASP A 355 12.13 8.50 -10.94
N LEU A 356 11.69 7.34 -10.40
CA LEU A 356 10.83 7.31 -9.22
C LEU A 356 11.60 7.77 -7.97
N GLY A 357 11.18 8.88 -7.35
CA GLY A 357 11.88 9.50 -6.24
C GLY A 357 11.33 9.15 -4.86
N ILE A 358 10.01 9.03 -4.73
CA ILE A 358 9.36 8.51 -3.52
C ILE A 358 7.97 7.97 -3.87
N ALA A 359 7.68 6.78 -3.33
CA ALA A 359 6.32 6.26 -3.16
C ALA A 359 6.08 6.02 -1.65
N ALA A 360 4.94 6.46 -1.12
CA ALA A 360 4.58 6.26 0.28
C ALA A 360 3.06 6.33 0.52
N SER A 361 2.50 5.28 1.11
CA SER A 361 1.08 5.23 1.52
C SER A 361 0.78 6.29 2.59
N LEU A 362 -0.37 6.96 2.51
CA LEU A 362 -0.87 7.89 3.53
C LEU A 362 -2.07 7.29 4.28
N SER A 363 -3.01 6.70 3.56
CA SER A 363 -4.15 6.00 4.14
C SER A 363 -4.58 4.83 3.28
N TYR A 364 -5.21 3.85 3.91
CA TYR A 364 -5.81 2.69 3.24
C TYR A 364 -7.13 2.33 3.90
N SER A 365 -8.19 2.11 3.13
CA SER A 365 -9.46 1.56 3.59
C SER A 365 -9.79 0.29 2.82
N PHE A 366 -10.15 -0.78 3.52
CA PHE A 366 -10.55 -2.07 2.96
C PHE A 366 -11.95 -2.41 3.47
N TYR A 367 -12.84 -2.82 2.56
CA TYR A 367 -14.24 -3.13 2.84
C TYR A 367 -14.55 -4.54 2.36
N VAL A 368 -15.02 -5.40 3.25
CA VAL A 368 -15.47 -6.77 2.94
C VAL A 368 -16.98 -6.73 2.69
N HIS A 369 -17.38 -7.19 1.51
CA HIS A 369 -18.76 -7.10 1.02
C HIS A 369 -19.61 -8.34 1.34
N VAL A 370 -18.95 -9.44 1.70
CA VAL A 370 -19.54 -10.78 1.89
C VAL A 370 -19.49 -11.21 3.37
N ASN A 371 -20.11 -12.33 3.71
CA ASN A 371 -19.85 -12.98 4.99
C ASN A 371 -18.43 -13.57 5.01
N ALA A 372 -17.76 -13.59 6.17
CA ALA A 372 -16.35 -13.95 6.25
C ALA A 372 -16.02 -15.36 5.72
N GLU A 373 -16.93 -16.32 5.86
CA GLU A 373 -16.79 -17.68 5.31
C GLU A 373 -16.66 -17.71 3.78
N GLU A 374 -17.18 -16.69 3.09
CA GLU A 374 -17.11 -16.55 1.62
C GLU A 374 -15.81 -15.88 1.15
N ALA A 375 -15.02 -15.34 2.10
CA ALA A 375 -13.68 -14.80 1.91
C ALA A 375 -12.59 -15.81 2.36
N VAL A 376 -12.93 -17.09 2.54
CA VAL A 376 -11.95 -18.14 2.82
C VAL A 376 -11.29 -18.58 1.52
N MET A 377 -9.95 -18.60 1.51
CA MET A 377 -9.16 -19.14 0.40
C MET A 377 -9.12 -20.66 0.51
N GLU A 378 -9.80 -21.36 -0.40
CA GLU A 378 -9.64 -22.80 -0.56
C GLU A 378 -8.25 -23.13 -1.15
N ASP A 379 -7.68 -24.27 -0.75
CA ASP A 379 -6.40 -24.72 -1.30
C ASP A 379 -6.46 -24.88 -2.84
N SER A 380 -5.38 -24.49 -3.51
CA SER A 380 -5.16 -24.50 -4.97
C SER A 380 -5.96 -23.52 -5.84
N GLU A 381 -7.04 -22.89 -5.37
CA GLU A 381 -7.78 -21.91 -6.19
C GLU A 381 -7.02 -20.57 -6.33
N TRP A 382 -7.12 -19.93 -7.50
CA TRP A 382 -6.48 -18.64 -7.81
C TRP A 382 -7.47 -17.47 -7.74
N TRP A 383 -7.15 -16.50 -6.89
CA TRP A 383 -7.88 -15.26 -6.69
C TRP A 383 -7.33 -14.16 -7.61
N ILE A 384 -8.12 -13.12 -7.88
CA ILE A 384 -7.69 -11.98 -8.70
C ILE A 384 -7.80 -10.67 -7.91
N GLN A 385 -6.71 -9.92 -7.87
CA GLN A 385 -6.72 -8.49 -7.58
C GLN A 385 -6.84 -7.71 -8.90
N GLU A 386 -7.89 -6.90 -9.07
CA GLU A 386 -7.99 -5.90 -10.14
C GLU A 386 -7.64 -4.52 -9.59
N VAL A 387 -6.60 -3.87 -10.12
CA VAL A 387 -6.10 -2.58 -9.64
C VAL A 387 -6.32 -1.47 -10.67
N SER A 388 -6.69 -0.28 -10.20
CA SER A 388 -6.77 0.93 -11.03
C SER A 388 -6.45 2.21 -10.25
N TRP A 389 -6.18 3.31 -10.95
CA TRP A 389 -5.79 4.59 -10.34
C TRP A 389 -6.68 5.73 -10.80
N PRO A 390 -7.89 5.90 -10.20
CA PRO A 390 -8.89 6.84 -10.69
C PRO A 390 -8.45 8.31 -10.66
N ARG A 391 -7.40 8.68 -9.91
CA ARG A 391 -6.92 10.06 -9.80
C ARG A 391 -5.45 10.15 -9.40
N PHE A 392 -4.72 11.05 -10.06
CA PHE A 392 -3.45 11.58 -9.57
C PHE A 392 -3.49 13.12 -9.59
N SER A 393 -3.08 13.77 -8.50
CA SER A 393 -3.02 15.23 -8.39
C SER A 393 -2.22 15.65 -7.15
N ALA A 394 -1.58 16.83 -7.18
CA ALA A 394 -0.84 17.40 -6.05
C ALA A 394 0.21 16.44 -5.42
N GLY A 395 0.87 15.64 -6.25
CA GLY A 395 1.86 14.64 -5.80
C GLY A 395 1.27 13.42 -5.12
N ARG A 396 -0.06 13.23 -5.17
CA ARG A 396 -0.77 12.09 -4.59
C ARG A 396 -1.57 11.31 -5.62
N GLY A 397 -1.58 10.00 -5.45
CA GLY A 397 -2.35 9.05 -6.24
C GLY A 397 -3.40 8.35 -5.39
N ALA A 398 -4.61 8.26 -5.93
CA ALA A 398 -5.62 7.35 -5.43
C ALA A 398 -5.51 6.01 -6.19
N MET A 399 -5.56 4.91 -5.46
CA MET A 399 -5.67 3.55 -6.01
C MET A 399 -6.97 2.90 -5.54
N GLU A 400 -7.67 2.25 -6.45
CA GLU A 400 -8.75 1.29 -6.18
C GLU A 400 -8.22 -0.14 -6.43
N SER A 401 -8.52 -1.05 -5.51
CA SER A 401 -8.15 -2.47 -5.58
C SER A 401 -9.42 -3.30 -5.36
N LEU A 402 -9.78 -4.16 -6.30
CA LEU A 402 -10.97 -5.02 -6.24
C LEU A 402 -10.54 -6.47 -6.08
N ILE A 403 -11.04 -7.14 -5.05
CA ILE A 403 -10.72 -8.52 -4.73
C ILE A 403 -11.81 -9.45 -5.25
N TRP A 404 -11.41 -10.40 -6.09
CA TRP A 404 -12.30 -11.31 -6.80
C TRP A 404 -12.00 -12.76 -6.44
N SER A 405 -13.05 -13.49 -6.05
CA SER A 405 -12.96 -14.93 -5.85
C SER A 405 -12.68 -15.66 -7.17
N PRO A 406 -12.18 -16.90 -7.13
CA PRO A 406 -11.93 -17.73 -8.31
C PRO A 406 -13.19 -17.88 -9.19
N ARG A 407 -14.37 -17.87 -8.55
CA ARG A 407 -15.70 -17.99 -9.17
C ARG A 407 -16.27 -16.64 -9.65
N GLY A 408 -15.50 -15.56 -9.54
CA GLY A 408 -15.89 -14.21 -9.98
C GLY A 408 -16.81 -13.46 -9.01
N LYS A 409 -16.90 -13.85 -7.73
CA LYS A 409 -17.62 -13.06 -6.71
C LYS A 409 -16.72 -11.91 -6.23
N HIS A 410 -17.27 -10.71 -6.12
CA HIS A 410 -16.55 -9.54 -5.60
C HIS A 410 -16.55 -9.57 -4.07
N ILE A 411 -15.41 -9.91 -3.47
CA ILE A 411 -15.30 -10.19 -2.03
C ILE A 411 -14.98 -8.92 -1.23
N ALA A 412 -14.11 -8.06 -1.76
CA ALA A 412 -13.70 -6.86 -1.05
C ALA A 412 -13.21 -5.73 -1.98
N THR A 413 -13.26 -4.49 -1.49
CA THR A 413 -12.68 -3.31 -2.14
C THR A 413 -11.68 -2.62 -1.22
N GLY A 414 -10.47 -2.41 -1.72
CA GLY A 414 -9.45 -1.55 -1.12
C GLY A 414 -9.38 -0.19 -1.82
N TYR A 415 -9.13 0.87 -1.05
CA TYR A 415 -8.88 2.22 -1.55
C TYR A 415 -7.73 2.88 -0.79
N GLN A 416 -6.74 3.40 -1.51
CA GLN A 416 -5.54 4.02 -0.95
C GLN A 416 -5.40 5.47 -1.43
N ASP A 417 -4.94 6.37 -0.55
CA ASP A 417 -4.28 7.64 -0.95
C ASP A 417 -2.79 7.55 -0.59
N GLY A 418 -1.93 7.99 -1.49
CA GLY A 418 -0.47 7.83 -1.33
C GLY A 418 0.33 8.86 -2.13
N ILE A 419 1.50 9.22 -1.62
CA ILE A 419 2.45 10.11 -2.29
C ILE A 419 3.16 9.35 -3.40
N VAL A 420 3.23 9.94 -4.60
CA VAL A 420 4.08 9.48 -5.71
C VAL A 420 4.74 10.70 -6.36
N LEU A 421 6.08 10.76 -6.35
CA LEU A 421 6.87 11.87 -6.91
C LEU A 421 8.13 11.35 -7.64
N PRO A 422 8.53 11.97 -8.76
CA PRO A 422 9.79 11.67 -9.44
C PRO A 422 11.00 12.38 -8.78
N MET A 423 12.21 11.84 -8.93
CA MET A 423 13.45 12.37 -8.32
C MET A 423 13.74 13.82 -8.76
N THR A 424 13.44 14.14 -10.00
CA THR A 424 13.58 15.47 -10.60
C THR A 424 12.77 16.59 -9.92
N THR A 425 11.82 16.29 -9.03
CA THR A 425 11.09 17.29 -8.21
C THR A 425 11.91 17.91 -7.07
N LYS A 426 13.25 17.81 -7.08
CA LYS A 426 14.15 18.57 -6.20
C LYS A 426 14.86 19.79 -6.86
N PRO A 427 14.13 20.83 -7.29
CA PRO A 427 14.67 22.19 -7.33
C PRO A 427 14.09 23.05 -6.19
N GLY A 428 14.94 23.57 -5.30
CA GLY A 428 14.60 24.74 -4.46
C GLY A 428 13.65 24.51 -3.28
N ARG A 429 13.79 23.42 -2.51
CA ARG A 429 13.04 23.26 -1.25
C ARG A 429 13.62 24.14 -0.14
N GLU A 430 13.18 25.39 -0.02
CA GLU A 430 13.06 26.01 1.31
C GLU A 430 11.91 25.29 2.04
N PRO A 431 12.15 24.60 3.17
CA PRO A 431 11.09 24.06 3.98
C PRO A 431 10.55 25.14 4.91
N LYS A 432 9.36 25.66 4.61
CA LYS A 432 8.50 26.34 5.58
C LYS A 432 7.10 25.73 5.55
N LEU A 433 6.87 24.85 6.52
CA LEU A 433 5.59 24.77 7.21
C LEU A 433 5.56 25.92 8.22
#